data_AF-A0A536IBK8-F1
#
_entry.id   AF-A0A536IBK8-F1
#
_cell.length_a   1.000
_cell.length_b   1.000
_cell.length_c   1.000
_cell.angle_alpha   90.00
_cell.angle_beta   90.00
_cell.angle_gamma   90.00
#
_symmetry.space_group_name_H-M   'P 1'
#
loop_
_entity.id
_entity.type
_entity.pdbx_description
1 polymer ?
#
loop_
_entity_poly.entity_id
_entity_poly.type
_entity_poly.pdbx_seq_one_letter_code
_entity_poly.pdbx_strand_id
1 'polypeptide(L)'
;MELGQRVATMRGVSRADPIHLLEAIALLPKNPGHRALTALNANIGALSQSPQLDPMLPAAPAPIGTATRYLLNNAHREAEQMGHYQVDPAHVLLALLYKDSARTAERLEAAGISIYAIRQYLTAPGSGPKDARRRPLPSLARAVRVSPVFAIPVGAAIIGGLGLWFGIAPGLTLLLSVLLVVGGWITSLCIHEFGHALIAYLGGDRSVAAAGYLSLNPLKYTHPVLSIALPIVFLLIGGIGLPGGAVYLNERAIRTDRWRSFASAGGPLGNLVFAILIGWPFLAFQGEPPFGDVHFWGALAFLVFLQFTALVLNLIPIPPFDGFGIIAPWLSIDLRILASRLGMLPLLLLFYLLWQGGPVSATFWNFVYSLTNLVNVPDYLVYLGQQQFPHL
;
A
#
# COMPACT_ATOMS: atom_id res chain seq x y z
N MET A 1 -19.41 -31.76 4.26
CA MET A 1 -20.78 -32.19 4.59
C MET A 1 -20.95 -33.69 4.43
N GLU A 2 -20.90 -34.21 3.21
CA GLU A 2 -21.08 -35.64 2.95
C GLU A 2 -20.14 -36.53 3.77
N LEU A 3 -18.84 -36.19 3.81
CA LEU A 3 -17.88 -36.92 4.65
C LEU A 3 -18.29 -36.93 6.13
N GLY A 4 -18.81 -35.84 6.68
CA GLY A 4 -19.29 -35.80 8.06
C GLY A 4 -20.52 -36.69 8.29
N GLN A 5 -21.38 -36.84 7.30
CA GLN A 5 -22.50 -37.79 7.34
C GLN A 5 -22.03 -39.24 7.29
N ARG A 6 -21.00 -39.53 6.50
CA ARG A 6 -20.38 -40.87 6.45
C ARG A 6 -19.66 -41.20 7.75
N VAL A 7 -18.93 -40.24 8.32
CA VAL A 7 -18.28 -40.37 9.64
C VAL A 7 -19.31 -40.70 10.72
N ALA A 8 -20.47 -40.03 10.74
CA ALA A 8 -21.54 -40.35 11.68
C ALA A 8 -22.02 -41.80 11.56
N THR A 9 -22.24 -42.29 10.33
CA THR A 9 -22.60 -43.69 10.05
C THR A 9 -21.50 -44.66 10.52
N MET A 10 -20.23 -44.36 10.24
CA MET A 10 -19.09 -45.19 10.66
C MET A 10 -18.96 -45.26 12.19
N ARG A 11 -19.41 -44.23 12.91
CA ARG A 11 -19.47 -44.18 14.38
C ARG A 11 -20.73 -44.84 14.96
N GLY A 12 -21.59 -45.43 14.13
CA GLY A 12 -22.84 -46.06 14.56
C GLY A 12 -23.90 -45.06 15.02
N VAL A 13 -23.77 -43.79 14.65
CA VAL A 13 -24.71 -42.73 15.06
C VAL A 13 -25.77 -42.54 13.98
N SER A 14 -27.03 -42.46 14.39
CA SER A 14 -28.18 -42.35 13.47
C SER A 14 -28.31 -40.99 12.78
N ARG A 15 -27.59 -39.96 13.24
CA ARG A 15 -27.63 -38.59 12.71
C ARG A 15 -26.25 -37.95 12.74
N ALA A 16 -25.98 -37.12 11.73
CA ALA A 16 -24.76 -36.33 11.66
C ALA A 16 -24.87 -35.06 12.52
N ASP A 17 -24.19 -35.07 13.66
CA ASP A 17 -23.99 -33.93 14.58
C ASP A 17 -22.73 -33.09 14.26
N PRO A 18 -22.60 -31.86 14.80
CA PRO A 18 -21.48 -30.94 14.55
C PRO A 18 -20.08 -31.55 14.76
N ILE A 19 -19.96 -32.49 15.69
CA ILE A 19 -18.71 -33.18 15.99
C ILE A 19 -18.18 -33.99 14.81
N HIS A 20 -19.06 -34.59 14.01
CA HIS A 20 -18.68 -35.37 12.83
C HIS A 20 -18.25 -34.47 11.67
N LEU A 21 -18.75 -33.23 11.63
CA LEU A 21 -18.24 -32.21 10.70
C LEU A 21 -16.85 -31.73 11.11
N LEU A 22 -16.58 -31.56 12.41
CA LEU A 22 -15.24 -31.25 12.90
C LEU A 22 -14.25 -32.37 12.53
N GLU A 23 -14.62 -33.64 12.72
CA GLU A 23 -13.83 -34.80 12.27
C GLU A 23 -13.58 -34.77 10.76
N ALA A 24 -14.62 -34.53 9.95
CA ALA A 24 -14.49 -34.44 8.50
C ALA A 24 -13.59 -33.28 8.04
N ILE A 25 -13.65 -32.14 8.72
CA ILE A 25 -12.74 -31.00 8.46
C ILE A 25 -11.31 -31.41 8.81
N ALA A 26 -11.09 -32.11 9.92
CA ALA A 26 -9.77 -32.59 10.33
C ALA A 26 -9.20 -33.65 9.37
N LEU A 27 -10.04 -34.49 8.75
CA LEU A 27 -9.60 -35.58 7.87
C LEU A 27 -9.25 -35.14 6.43
N LEU A 28 -9.68 -33.97 5.97
CA LEU A 28 -9.49 -33.53 4.57
C LEU A 28 -8.34 -32.51 4.44
N PRO A 29 -7.11 -32.91 4.04
CA PRO A 29 -5.91 -32.07 4.21
C PRO A 29 -5.94 -30.76 3.41
N LYS A 30 -6.62 -30.77 2.26
CA LYS A 30 -6.66 -29.65 1.32
C LYS A 30 -7.70 -28.57 1.65
N ASN A 31 -8.55 -28.78 2.66
CA ASN A 31 -9.64 -27.86 2.94
C ASN A 31 -9.17 -26.68 3.84
N PRO A 32 -9.81 -25.49 3.74
CA PRO A 32 -9.38 -24.29 4.47
C PRO A 32 -9.49 -24.42 6.00
N GLY A 33 -10.44 -25.20 6.51
CA GLY A 33 -10.55 -25.51 7.94
C GLY A 33 -9.39 -26.38 8.43
N HIS A 34 -9.00 -27.42 7.68
CA HIS A 34 -7.83 -28.24 8.01
C HIS A 34 -6.54 -27.42 8.02
N ARG A 35 -6.37 -26.51 7.05
CA ARG A 35 -5.24 -25.58 7.02
C ARG A 35 -5.20 -24.65 8.23
N ALA A 36 -6.35 -24.22 8.73
CA ALA A 36 -6.43 -23.41 9.94
C ALA A 36 -6.03 -24.21 11.19
N LEU A 37 -6.53 -25.45 11.32
CA LEU A 37 -6.16 -26.33 12.42
C LEU A 37 -4.64 -26.64 12.42
N THR A 38 -4.09 -27.02 11.27
CA THR A 38 -2.65 -27.30 11.14
C THR A 38 -1.78 -26.06 11.35
N ALA A 39 -2.20 -24.89 10.88
CA ALA A 39 -1.48 -23.64 11.12
C ALA A 39 -1.42 -23.23 12.60
N LEU A 40 -2.39 -23.69 13.40
CA LEU A 40 -2.45 -23.50 14.85
C LEU A 40 -1.82 -24.65 15.64
N ASN A 41 -1.08 -25.55 14.97
CA ASN A 41 -0.46 -26.74 15.57
C ASN A 41 -1.47 -27.66 16.29
N ALA A 42 -2.68 -27.82 15.73
CA ALA A 42 -3.66 -28.78 16.24
C ALA A 42 -3.07 -30.19 16.28
N ASN A 43 -3.34 -30.93 17.36
CA ASN A 43 -3.23 -32.38 17.31
C ASN A 43 -4.42 -32.97 16.50
N ILE A 44 -4.25 -33.08 15.18
CA ILE A 44 -5.26 -33.63 14.27
C ILE A 44 -5.64 -35.08 14.63
N GLY A 45 -4.71 -35.85 15.21
CA GLY A 45 -4.98 -37.21 15.69
C GLY A 45 -5.97 -37.23 16.85
N ALA A 46 -5.91 -36.24 17.75
CA ALA A 46 -6.87 -36.09 18.85
C ALA A 46 -8.27 -35.71 18.36
N LEU A 47 -8.37 -34.95 17.26
CA LEU A 47 -9.66 -34.54 16.68
C LEU A 47 -10.39 -35.68 15.94
N SER A 48 -9.65 -36.61 15.34
CA SER A 48 -10.17 -37.67 14.48
C SER A 48 -10.48 -39.00 15.20
N GLN A 49 -10.13 -39.15 16.48
CA GLN A 49 -10.42 -40.33 17.33
C GLN A 49 -10.18 -41.72 16.69
N SER A 50 -9.20 -41.85 15.77
CA SER A 50 -8.46 -43.07 15.41
C SER A 50 -7.85 -42.94 14.00
N PRO A 51 -6.62 -43.43 13.77
CA PRO A 51 -5.97 -43.42 12.46
C PRO A 51 -6.53 -44.45 11.45
N GLN A 52 -7.62 -45.17 11.78
CA GLN A 52 -8.10 -46.34 11.03
C GLN A 52 -9.42 -46.14 10.28
N LEU A 53 -10.06 -44.98 10.37
CA LEU A 53 -11.22 -44.69 9.52
C LEU A 53 -10.71 -44.35 8.13
N ASP A 54 -10.77 -45.30 7.20
CA ASP A 54 -10.58 -45.01 5.78
C ASP A 54 -11.78 -44.16 5.30
N PRO A 55 -11.57 -42.86 5.00
CA PRO A 55 -12.64 -41.98 4.56
C PRO A 55 -13.22 -42.39 3.19
N MET A 56 -12.57 -43.32 2.49
CA MET A 56 -13.02 -43.89 1.22
C MET A 56 -13.89 -45.14 1.37
N LEU A 57 -14.06 -45.68 2.58
CA LEU A 57 -15.00 -46.79 2.81
C LEU A 57 -16.44 -46.32 2.49
N PRO A 58 -17.18 -47.05 1.64
CA PRO A 58 -18.53 -46.67 1.26
C PRO A 58 -19.50 -46.89 2.43
N ALA A 59 -19.68 -45.87 3.26
CA ALA A 59 -20.78 -45.79 4.22
C ALA A 59 -21.90 -44.92 3.66
N ALA A 60 -23.16 -45.36 3.79
CA ALA A 60 -24.31 -44.53 3.43
C ALA A 60 -24.33 -43.26 4.32
N PRO A 61 -24.60 -42.07 3.77
CA PRO A 61 -24.58 -40.84 4.56
C PRO A 61 -25.74 -40.80 5.57
N ALA A 62 -25.43 -40.62 6.86
CA ALA A 62 -26.45 -40.40 7.88
C ALA A 62 -27.24 -39.10 7.64
N PRO A 63 -28.53 -39.04 8.00
CA PRO A 63 -29.31 -37.81 7.91
C PRO A 63 -28.74 -36.69 8.81
N ILE A 64 -28.90 -35.44 8.38
CA ILE A 64 -28.39 -34.28 9.10
C ILE A 64 -29.24 -34.02 10.36
N GLY A 65 -28.59 -34.02 11.52
CA GLY A 65 -29.19 -33.69 12.82
C GLY A 65 -29.62 -32.22 12.93
N THR A 66 -30.51 -31.92 13.87
CA THR A 66 -31.02 -30.55 14.09
C THR A 66 -29.90 -29.58 14.49
N ALA A 67 -28.99 -30.00 15.38
CA ALA A 67 -27.83 -29.20 15.79
C ALA A 67 -26.93 -28.84 14.59
N THR A 68 -26.73 -29.78 13.66
CA THR A 68 -25.97 -29.51 12.44
C THR A 68 -26.66 -28.55 11.50
N ARG A 69 -28.00 -28.56 11.40
CA ARG A 69 -28.73 -27.54 10.61
C ARG A 69 -28.56 -26.15 11.20
N TYR A 70 -28.67 -26.01 12.53
CA TYR A 70 -28.40 -24.74 13.20
C TYR A 70 -26.96 -24.26 12.98
N LEU A 71 -25.98 -25.18 13.07
CA LEU A 71 -24.59 -24.90 12.77
C LEU A 71 -24.39 -24.35 11.36
N LEU A 72 -25.05 -24.95 10.35
CA LEU A 72 -24.92 -24.51 8.96
C LEU A 72 -25.55 -23.13 8.73
N ASN A 73 -26.67 -22.84 9.39
CA ASN A 73 -27.26 -21.51 9.36
C ASN A 73 -26.32 -20.47 9.99
N ASN A 74 -25.65 -20.82 11.08
CA ASN A 74 -24.63 -19.95 11.68
C ASN A 74 -23.40 -19.80 10.77
N ALA A 75 -22.95 -20.87 10.11
CA ALA A 75 -21.85 -20.81 9.14
C ALA A 75 -22.19 -19.90 7.95
N HIS A 76 -23.45 -19.84 7.55
CA HIS A 76 -23.91 -18.89 6.53
C HIS A 76 -23.79 -17.44 7.02
N ARG A 77 -24.22 -17.14 8.26
CA ARG A 77 -24.06 -15.81 8.86
C ARG A 77 -22.59 -15.40 8.98
N GLU A 78 -21.71 -16.33 9.35
CA GLU A 78 -20.27 -16.09 9.41
C GLU A 78 -19.68 -15.77 8.02
N ALA A 79 -20.14 -16.48 6.98
CA ALA A 79 -19.74 -16.20 5.59
C ALA A 79 -20.21 -14.80 5.15
N GLU A 80 -21.46 -14.42 5.45
CA GLU A 80 -22.00 -13.09 5.15
C GLU A 80 -21.24 -11.97 5.88
N GLN A 81 -20.94 -12.15 7.17
CA GLN A 81 -20.15 -11.18 7.95
C GLN A 81 -18.74 -10.99 7.40
N MET A 82 -18.16 -12.04 6.81
CA MET A 82 -16.88 -11.98 6.11
C MET A 82 -16.97 -11.56 4.64
N GLY A 83 -18.19 -11.29 4.13
CA GLY A 83 -18.42 -10.91 2.73
C GLY A 83 -18.18 -12.03 1.72
N HIS A 84 -18.22 -13.29 2.16
CA HIS A 84 -18.08 -14.46 1.30
C HIS A 84 -19.45 -14.92 0.78
N TYR A 85 -19.59 -15.02 -0.54
CA TYR A 85 -20.82 -15.48 -1.20
C TYR A 85 -21.06 -16.99 -1.09
N GLN A 86 -20.09 -17.74 -0.55
CA GLN A 86 -20.15 -19.20 -0.42
C GLN A 86 -19.69 -19.65 0.98
N VAL A 87 -20.32 -20.73 1.47
CA VAL A 87 -19.99 -21.31 2.77
C VAL A 87 -18.89 -22.36 2.61
N ASP A 88 -17.67 -22.03 3.02
CA ASP A 88 -16.52 -22.92 3.06
C ASP A 88 -16.36 -23.64 4.42
N PRO A 89 -15.53 -24.71 4.47
CA PRO A 89 -15.17 -25.41 5.70
C PRO A 89 -14.61 -24.51 6.82
N ALA A 90 -14.03 -23.35 6.47
CA ALA A 90 -13.58 -22.35 7.44
C ALA A 90 -14.76 -21.69 8.19
N HIS A 91 -15.86 -21.38 7.50
CA HIS A 91 -17.05 -20.80 8.13
C HIS A 91 -17.77 -21.84 8.99
N VAL A 92 -17.76 -23.11 8.57
CA VAL A 92 -18.26 -24.22 9.38
C VAL A 92 -17.41 -24.36 10.65
N LEU A 93 -16.08 -24.28 10.52
CA LEU A 93 -15.17 -24.30 11.67
C LEU A 93 -15.39 -23.12 12.62
N LEU A 94 -15.68 -21.93 12.10
CA LEU A 94 -16.00 -20.76 12.92
C LEU A 94 -17.37 -20.89 13.61
N ALA A 95 -18.38 -21.41 12.91
CA ALA A 95 -19.69 -21.68 13.49
C ALA A 95 -19.63 -22.74 14.59
N LEU A 96 -18.68 -23.69 14.51
CA LEU A 96 -18.42 -24.70 15.56
C LEU A 96 -17.90 -24.07 16.87
N LEU A 97 -17.46 -22.81 16.84
CA LEU A 97 -17.02 -22.03 17.99
C LEU A 97 -18.16 -21.27 18.68
N TYR A 98 -19.37 -21.27 18.11
CA TYR A 98 -20.52 -20.66 18.75
C TYR A 98 -20.97 -21.50 19.95
N LYS A 99 -21.50 -20.85 20.99
CA LYS A 99 -21.54 -21.27 22.40
C LYS A 99 -22.29 -22.58 22.74
N ASP A 100 -22.78 -23.34 21.76
CA ASP A 100 -23.81 -24.38 21.97
C ASP A 100 -23.35 -25.82 21.73
N SER A 101 -22.06 -26.09 21.48
CA SER A 101 -21.55 -27.47 21.44
C SER A 101 -20.35 -27.67 22.35
N ALA A 102 -20.60 -27.85 23.65
CA ALA A 102 -19.59 -28.23 24.65
C ALA A 102 -18.67 -29.37 24.16
N ARG A 103 -19.24 -30.35 23.45
CA ARG A 103 -18.51 -31.48 22.87
C ARG A 103 -17.48 -31.09 21.79
N THR A 104 -17.72 -30.06 20.98
CA THR A 104 -16.73 -29.63 19.96
C THR A 104 -15.66 -28.75 20.59
N ALA A 105 -16.03 -27.92 21.56
CA ALA A 105 -15.12 -27.11 22.36
C ALA A 105 -14.11 -27.98 23.12
N GLU A 106 -14.60 -28.96 23.89
CA GLU A 106 -13.75 -29.92 24.62
C GLU A 106 -12.76 -30.64 23.70
N ARG A 107 -13.18 -31.01 22.49
CA ARG A 107 -12.29 -31.67 21.52
C ARG A 107 -11.24 -30.75 20.93
N LEU A 108 -11.58 -29.49 20.67
CA LEU A 108 -10.60 -28.50 20.19
C LEU A 108 -9.57 -28.19 21.27
N GLU A 109 -9.99 -28.09 22.53
CA GLU A 109 -9.10 -27.91 23.68
C GLU A 109 -8.21 -29.13 23.91
N ALA A 110 -8.76 -30.35 23.83
CA ALA A 110 -7.99 -31.60 23.90
C ALA A 110 -6.97 -31.73 22.74
N ALA A 111 -7.23 -31.07 21.61
CA ALA A 111 -6.30 -30.98 20.49
C ALA A 111 -5.26 -29.85 20.63
N GLY A 112 -5.25 -29.14 21.76
CA GLY A 112 -4.27 -28.11 22.10
C GLY A 112 -4.57 -26.73 21.52
N ILE A 113 -5.80 -26.47 21.05
CA ILE A 113 -6.16 -25.17 20.47
C ILE A 113 -7.30 -24.51 21.23
N SER A 114 -7.09 -23.25 21.61
CA SER A 114 -8.17 -22.44 22.18
C SER A 114 -9.14 -21.96 21.10
N ILE A 115 -10.43 -21.95 21.44
CA ILE A 115 -11.51 -21.36 20.61
C ILE A 115 -11.14 -19.95 20.15
N TYR A 116 -10.53 -19.16 21.05
CA TYR A 116 -10.06 -17.81 20.76
C TYR A 116 -9.02 -17.78 19.62
N ALA A 117 -8.02 -18.67 19.64
CA ALA A 117 -6.98 -18.72 18.63
C ALA A 117 -7.53 -19.07 17.23
N ILE A 118 -8.51 -19.98 17.15
CA ILE A 118 -9.15 -20.36 15.88
C ILE A 118 -9.94 -19.18 15.33
N ARG A 119 -10.76 -18.54 16.17
CA ARG A 119 -11.52 -17.35 15.77
C ARG A 119 -10.57 -16.26 15.28
N GLN A 120 -9.52 -15.95 16.04
CA GLN A 120 -8.55 -14.92 15.70
C GLN A 120 -7.83 -15.21 14.37
N TYR A 121 -7.47 -16.47 14.10
CA TYR A 121 -6.82 -16.87 12.86
C TYR A 121 -7.76 -16.77 11.65
N LEU A 122 -9.02 -17.16 11.81
CA LEU A 122 -10.01 -17.20 10.73
C LEU A 122 -10.62 -15.83 10.43
N THR A 123 -10.83 -14.97 11.43
CA THR A 123 -11.44 -13.64 11.24
C THR A 123 -10.41 -12.53 10.98
N ALA A 124 -9.16 -12.73 11.40
CA ALA A 124 -8.06 -11.79 11.18
C ALA A 124 -6.80 -12.55 10.75
N PRO A 125 -6.67 -12.90 9.45
CA PRO A 125 -5.51 -13.64 8.94
C PRO A 125 -4.24 -12.79 9.06
N GLY A 126 -3.57 -12.89 10.22
CA GLY A 126 -2.46 -12.02 10.57
C GLY A 126 -1.95 -12.11 12.01
N SER A 127 -2.44 -13.04 12.83
CA SER A 127 -2.12 -13.12 14.27
C SER A 127 -1.53 -14.47 14.75
N GLY A 128 -1.24 -15.41 13.84
CA GLY A 128 -0.51 -16.64 14.18
C GLY A 128 0.98 -16.41 14.52
N PRO A 129 1.66 -17.42 15.13
CA PRO A 129 3.04 -17.33 15.61
C PRO A 129 3.99 -16.74 14.56
N LYS A 130 4.87 -15.83 15.01
CA LYS A 130 5.70 -14.95 14.16
C LYS A 130 6.62 -15.68 13.17
N ASP A 131 6.90 -16.97 13.36
CA ASP A 131 7.90 -17.71 12.59
C ASP A 131 7.41 -18.26 11.23
N ALA A 132 6.09 -18.36 11.00
CA ALA A 132 5.57 -18.83 9.70
C ALA A 132 5.58 -17.73 8.60
N ARG A 133 6.08 -16.53 8.90
CA ARG A 133 5.82 -15.31 8.12
C ARG A 133 6.97 -14.81 7.25
N ARG A 134 7.87 -15.68 6.81
CA ARG A 134 8.86 -15.34 5.76
C ARG A 134 8.44 -15.91 4.41
N ARG A 135 7.33 -15.42 3.85
CA ARG A 135 7.11 -15.59 2.39
C ARG A 135 8.21 -14.83 1.66
N PRO A 136 9.02 -15.48 0.81
CA PRO A 136 10.11 -14.82 0.10
C PRO A 136 9.58 -13.66 -0.75
N LEU A 137 10.42 -12.64 -0.96
CA LEU A 137 10.06 -11.52 -1.80
C LEU A 137 9.81 -12.02 -3.24
N PRO A 138 8.76 -11.52 -3.91
CA PRO A 138 8.46 -11.88 -5.30
C PRO A 138 9.56 -11.38 -6.24
N SER A 139 9.80 -12.11 -7.33
CA SER A 139 10.74 -11.67 -8.37
C SER A 139 10.24 -10.39 -9.03
N LEU A 140 11.07 -9.34 -9.05
CA LEU A 140 10.76 -8.06 -9.72
C LEU A 140 11.03 -8.09 -11.23
N ALA A 141 11.88 -9.01 -11.70
CA ALA A 141 12.45 -9.03 -13.05
C ALA A 141 11.41 -9.07 -14.19
N ARG A 142 10.23 -9.68 -13.96
CA ARG A 142 9.13 -9.70 -14.96
C ARG A 142 8.11 -8.59 -14.80
N ALA A 143 8.04 -7.97 -13.62
CA ALA A 143 7.01 -7.02 -13.25
C ALA A 143 7.43 -5.56 -13.53
N VAL A 144 8.70 -5.24 -13.34
CA VAL A 144 9.24 -3.90 -13.60
C VAL A 144 9.62 -3.78 -15.07
N ARG A 145 9.17 -2.70 -15.72
CA ARG A 145 9.58 -2.33 -17.08
C ARG A 145 9.82 -0.83 -17.12
N VAL A 146 10.64 -0.35 -18.05
CA VAL A 146 10.74 1.10 -18.31
C VAL A 146 10.01 1.40 -19.59
N SER A 147 8.94 2.19 -19.52
CA SER A 147 8.19 2.58 -20.72
C SER A 147 8.99 3.59 -21.54
N PRO A 148 8.99 3.50 -22.88
CA PRO A 148 9.61 4.51 -23.74
C PRO A 148 9.05 5.93 -23.50
N VAL A 149 7.79 6.03 -23.07
CA VAL A 149 7.15 7.32 -22.73
C VAL A 149 7.86 8.02 -21.57
N PHE A 150 8.48 7.27 -20.66
CA PHE A 150 9.27 7.84 -19.56
C PHE A 150 10.51 8.59 -20.05
N ALA A 151 11.04 8.26 -21.22
CA ALA A 151 12.18 8.96 -21.79
C ALA A 151 11.83 10.40 -22.22
N ILE A 152 10.55 10.74 -22.41
CA ILE A 152 10.11 12.07 -22.83
C ILE A 152 10.41 13.13 -21.74
N PRO A 153 9.88 13.02 -20.49
CA PRO A 153 10.17 14.00 -19.45
C PRO A 153 11.65 14.01 -19.04
N VAL A 154 12.32 12.85 -19.04
CA VAL A 154 13.77 12.76 -18.78
C VAL A 154 14.57 13.46 -19.88
N GLY A 155 14.22 13.22 -21.15
CA GLY A 155 14.86 13.87 -22.30
C GLY A 155 14.64 15.38 -22.31
N ALA A 156 13.42 15.84 -21.99
CA ALA A 156 13.13 17.26 -21.83
C ALA A 156 14.02 17.89 -20.74
N ALA A 157 14.15 17.22 -19.59
CA ALA A 157 14.99 17.71 -18.50
C ALA A 157 16.48 17.82 -18.91
N ILE A 158 16.99 16.80 -19.59
CA ILE A 158 18.38 16.77 -20.08
C ILE A 158 18.61 17.85 -21.14
N ILE A 159 17.70 18.02 -22.10
CA ILE A 159 17.82 19.04 -23.16
C ILE A 159 17.81 20.44 -22.55
N GLY A 160 16.88 20.71 -21.63
CA GLY A 160 16.82 21.98 -20.90
C GLY A 160 18.10 22.24 -20.09
N GLY A 161 18.56 21.23 -19.35
CA GLY A 161 19.78 21.30 -18.55
C GLY A 161 21.04 21.56 -19.39
N LEU A 162 21.25 20.81 -20.46
CA LEU A 162 22.40 21.01 -21.35
C LEU A 162 22.33 22.37 -22.06
N GLY A 163 21.14 22.79 -22.50
CA GLY A 163 20.95 24.10 -23.13
C GLY A 163 21.32 25.26 -22.21
N LEU A 164 20.87 25.21 -20.94
CA LEU A 164 21.26 26.18 -19.91
C LEU A 164 22.76 26.11 -19.64
N TRP A 165 23.27 24.91 -19.37
CA TRP A 165 24.66 24.68 -19.00
C TRP A 165 25.67 25.29 -19.97
N PHE A 166 25.42 25.13 -21.28
CA PHE A 166 26.28 25.65 -22.35
C PHE A 166 25.92 27.07 -22.81
N GLY A 167 24.84 27.67 -22.29
CA GLY A 167 24.42 29.01 -22.68
C GLY A 167 24.08 29.15 -24.17
N ILE A 168 23.59 28.08 -24.82
CA ILE A 168 23.44 28.00 -26.29
C ILE A 168 22.49 29.07 -26.87
N ALA A 169 21.54 29.54 -26.07
CA ALA A 169 20.59 30.59 -26.46
C ALA A 169 20.05 31.37 -25.25
N PRO A 170 20.68 32.49 -24.85
CA PRO A 170 20.22 33.29 -23.70
C PRO A 170 18.79 33.82 -23.83
N GLY A 171 18.29 34.00 -25.07
CA GLY A 171 16.89 34.36 -25.33
C GLY A 171 15.88 33.23 -25.07
N LEU A 172 16.35 32.00 -24.85
CA LEU A 172 15.52 30.82 -24.57
C LEU A 172 15.65 30.33 -23.12
N THR A 173 16.30 31.08 -22.22
CA THR A 173 16.51 30.69 -20.82
C THR A 173 15.21 30.21 -20.17
N LEU A 174 14.12 30.97 -20.27
CA LEU A 174 12.80 30.55 -19.73
C LEU A 174 12.38 29.18 -20.24
N LEU A 175 12.43 28.94 -21.56
CA LEU A 175 12.02 27.68 -22.16
C LEU A 175 12.89 26.52 -21.65
N LEU A 176 14.21 26.71 -21.61
CA LEU A 176 15.15 25.69 -21.17
C LEU A 176 14.98 25.36 -19.67
N SER A 177 14.70 26.37 -18.84
CA SER A 177 14.41 26.19 -17.42
C SER A 177 13.08 25.49 -17.19
N VAL A 178 12.05 25.82 -17.96
CA VAL A 178 10.78 25.08 -17.97
C VAL A 178 11.01 23.62 -18.35
N LEU A 179 11.78 23.34 -19.41
CA LEU A 179 12.09 21.97 -19.81
C LEU A 179 12.84 21.19 -18.70
N LEU A 180 13.84 21.82 -18.07
CA LEU A 180 14.58 21.23 -16.95
C LEU A 180 13.67 20.93 -15.76
N VAL A 181 12.98 21.94 -15.25
CA VAL A 181 12.21 21.86 -14.00
C VAL A 181 10.95 21.03 -14.19
N VAL A 182 10.15 21.28 -15.24
CA VAL A 182 8.91 20.52 -15.47
C VAL A 182 9.22 19.09 -15.90
N GLY A 183 10.21 18.88 -16.76
CA GLY A 183 10.66 17.54 -17.14
C GLY A 183 11.16 16.74 -15.94
N GLY A 184 11.97 17.37 -15.09
CA GLY A 184 12.45 16.77 -13.85
C GLY A 184 11.32 16.50 -12.85
N TRP A 185 10.37 17.41 -12.72
CA TRP A 185 9.20 17.26 -11.87
C TRP A 185 8.32 16.08 -12.29
N ILE A 186 7.96 15.98 -13.58
CA ILE A 186 7.18 14.85 -14.11
C ILE A 186 7.94 13.53 -13.94
N THR A 187 9.26 13.55 -14.13
CA THR A 187 10.12 12.38 -13.88
C THR A 187 10.01 11.94 -12.42
N SER A 188 10.09 12.89 -11.48
CA SER A 188 9.92 12.62 -10.05
C SER A 188 8.53 12.06 -9.72
N LEU A 189 7.46 12.62 -10.28
CA LEU A 189 6.11 12.08 -10.11
C LEU A 189 5.99 10.62 -10.56
N CYS A 190 6.61 10.25 -11.68
CA CYS A 190 6.63 8.85 -12.11
C CYS A 190 7.36 7.95 -11.11
N ILE A 191 8.48 8.43 -10.55
CA ILE A 191 9.25 7.72 -9.52
C ILE A 191 8.44 7.59 -8.23
N HIS A 192 7.70 8.63 -7.84
CA HIS A 192 6.81 8.66 -6.69
C HIS A 192 5.73 7.56 -6.78
N GLU A 193 4.95 7.59 -7.85
CA GLU A 193 3.87 6.63 -8.09
C GLU A 193 4.42 5.20 -8.24
N PHE A 194 5.59 5.06 -8.89
CA PHE A 194 6.30 3.79 -8.95
C PHE A 194 6.73 3.29 -7.56
N GLY A 195 7.17 4.16 -6.67
CA GLY A 195 7.52 3.84 -5.29
C GLY A 195 6.37 3.22 -4.52
N HIS A 196 5.17 3.82 -4.58
CA HIS A 196 3.95 3.24 -4.00
C HIS A 196 3.67 1.85 -4.56
N ALA A 197 3.63 1.74 -5.88
CA ALA A 197 3.33 0.48 -6.57
C ALA A 197 4.36 -0.62 -6.26
N LEU A 198 5.64 -0.27 -6.20
CA LEU A 198 6.73 -1.20 -5.92
C LEU A 198 6.58 -1.78 -4.52
N ILE A 199 6.42 -0.92 -3.51
CA ILE A 199 6.29 -1.38 -2.13
C ILE A 199 4.98 -2.11 -1.92
N ALA A 200 3.88 -1.72 -2.56
CA ALA A 200 2.62 -2.47 -2.54
C ALA A 200 2.76 -3.87 -3.18
N TYR A 201 3.49 -3.97 -4.29
CA TYR A 201 3.79 -5.25 -4.94
C TYR A 201 4.63 -6.18 -4.06
N LEU A 202 5.65 -5.64 -3.39
CA LEU A 202 6.40 -6.38 -2.39
C LEU A 202 5.48 -6.75 -1.21
N GLY A 203 4.58 -5.85 -0.83
CA GLY A 203 3.53 -6.01 0.17
C GLY A 203 2.42 -6.98 -0.22
N GLY A 204 2.39 -7.54 -1.44
CA GLY A 204 1.45 -8.59 -1.84
C GLY A 204 0.38 -8.18 -2.85
N ASP A 205 0.23 -6.89 -3.13
CA ASP A 205 -0.69 -6.42 -4.16
C ASP A 205 -0.12 -6.69 -5.56
N ARG A 206 -0.64 -7.72 -6.24
CA ARG A 206 -0.23 -8.05 -7.61
C ARG A 206 -0.95 -7.23 -8.68
N SER A 207 -2.05 -6.56 -8.33
CA SER A 207 -2.87 -5.82 -9.28
C SER A 207 -2.12 -4.62 -9.87
N VAL A 208 -1.21 -3.99 -9.11
CA VAL A 208 -0.37 -2.87 -9.57
C VAL A 208 0.54 -3.25 -10.75
N ALA A 209 0.97 -4.51 -10.82
CA ALA A 209 1.77 -5.00 -11.95
C ALA A 209 0.90 -5.19 -13.21
N ALA A 210 -0.32 -5.72 -13.04
CA ALA A 210 -1.27 -5.89 -14.13
C ALA A 210 -1.80 -4.54 -14.66
N ALA A 211 -2.01 -3.56 -13.77
CA ALA A 211 -2.37 -2.18 -14.12
C ALA A 211 -1.22 -1.43 -14.82
N GLY A 212 0.01 -1.96 -14.74
CA GLY A 212 1.18 -1.36 -15.39
C GLY A 212 1.79 -0.18 -14.62
N TYR A 213 1.48 0.00 -13.33
CA TYR A 213 2.06 1.06 -12.50
C TYR A 213 3.57 0.87 -12.28
N LEU A 214 4.08 -0.35 -12.42
CA LEU A 214 5.51 -0.68 -12.39
C LEU A 214 6.24 -0.41 -13.73
N SER A 215 5.69 0.49 -14.57
CA SER A 215 6.27 0.80 -15.89
C SER A 215 6.85 2.20 -16.06
N LEU A 216 6.84 3.03 -14.99
CA LEU A 216 7.23 4.45 -15.01
C LEU A 216 6.49 5.27 -16.09
N ASN A 217 5.29 4.83 -16.50
CA ASN A 217 4.55 5.48 -17.58
C ASN A 217 3.56 6.50 -16.98
N PRO A 218 3.76 7.81 -17.20
CA PRO A 218 2.88 8.85 -16.64
C PRO A 218 1.42 8.72 -17.10
N LEU A 219 1.19 8.14 -18.28
CA LEU A 219 -0.16 7.99 -18.86
C LEU A 219 -0.97 6.87 -18.24
N LYS A 220 -0.33 5.97 -17.46
CA LYS A 220 -1.02 4.85 -16.82
C LYS A 220 -1.57 5.19 -15.46
N TYR A 221 -1.17 6.32 -14.87
CA TYR A 221 -1.70 6.76 -13.58
C TYR A 221 -3.13 7.30 -13.75
N THR A 222 -3.93 7.20 -12.70
CA THR A 222 -5.41 7.24 -12.72
C THR A 222 -6.01 8.50 -13.34
N HIS A 223 -5.41 9.67 -13.10
CA HIS A 223 -5.88 10.93 -13.66
C HIS A 223 -4.72 11.80 -14.18
N PRO A 224 -4.12 11.45 -15.33
CA PRO A 224 -2.90 12.10 -15.83
C PRO A 224 -3.09 13.62 -16.00
N VAL A 225 -4.27 14.05 -16.46
CA VAL A 225 -4.56 15.46 -16.72
C VAL A 225 -4.64 16.26 -15.43
N LEU A 226 -5.44 15.84 -14.44
CA LEU A 226 -5.53 16.54 -13.15
C LEU A 226 -4.22 16.47 -12.36
N SER A 227 -3.52 15.34 -12.47
CA SER A 227 -2.28 15.04 -11.75
C SER A 227 -1.04 15.70 -12.33
N ILE A 228 -1.08 16.18 -13.58
CA ILE A 228 0.06 16.83 -14.23
C ILE A 228 -0.26 18.32 -14.49
N ALA A 229 -1.48 18.65 -14.92
CA ALA A 229 -1.86 20.03 -15.22
C ALA A 229 -1.96 20.88 -13.94
N LEU A 230 -2.54 20.36 -12.86
CA LEU A 230 -2.69 21.13 -11.62
C LEU A 230 -1.32 21.46 -11.00
N PRO A 231 -0.38 20.51 -10.82
CA PRO A 231 0.97 20.85 -10.34
C PRO A 231 1.73 21.81 -11.26
N ILE A 232 1.58 21.70 -12.59
CA ILE A 232 2.20 22.64 -13.53
C ILE A 232 1.61 24.05 -13.38
N VAL A 233 0.29 24.17 -13.24
CA VAL A 233 -0.38 25.47 -13.04
C VAL A 233 0.07 26.11 -11.72
N PHE A 234 0.14 25.36 -10.62
CA PHE A 234 0.62 25.89 -9.33
C PHE A 234 2.13 26.17 -9.32
N LEU A 235 2.92 25.38 -10.05
CA LEU A 235 4.33 25.65 -10.29
C LEU A 235 4.53 26.98 -11.03
N LEU A 236 3.71 27.24 -12.05
CA LEU A 236 3.75 28.46 -12.87
C LEU A 236 3.18 29.70 -12.16
N ILE A 237 2.26 29.54 -11.19
CA ILE A 237 1.62 30.67 -10.48
C ILE A 237 2.33 31.02 -9.17
N GLY A 238 2.99 30.07 -8.50
CA GLY A 238 3.54 30.34 -7.16
C GLY A 238 4.68 29.43 -6.70
N GLY A 239 5.23 28.60 -7.58
CA GLY A 239 6.36 27.73 -7.24
C GLY A 239 6.04 26.64 -6.21
N ILE A 240 4.76 26.30 -5.99
CA ILE A 240 4.38 25.21 -5.08
C ILE A 240 4.21 23.93 -5.89
N GLY A 241 5.13 22.98 -5.70
CA GLY A 241 5.04 21.67 -6.31
C GLY A 241 3.95 20.82 -5.65
N LEU A 242 2.94 20.39 -6.43
CA LEU A 242 1.83 19.57 -5.92
C LEU A 242 2.00 18.09 -6.21
N PRO A 243 1.71 17.20 -5.25
CA PRO A 243 1.66 15.76 -5.54
C PRO A 243 0.69 15.49 -6.68
N GLY A 244 1.17 14.70 -7.64
CA GLY A 244 0.42 14.26 -8.81
C GLY A 244 0.26 12.75 -8.78
N GLY A 245 -0.89 12.28 -9.24
CA GLY A 245 -1.21 10.87 -9.41
C GLY A 245 -1.75 10.26 -8.12
N ALA A 246 -2.76 9.42 -8.24
CA ALA A 246 -3.12 8.52 -7.16
C ALA A 246 -3.09 7.10 -7.70
N VAL A 247 -2.12 6.29 -7.27
CA VAL A 247 -2.15 4.86 -7.56
C VAL A 247 -3.29 4.20 -6.78
N TYR A 248 -4.22 3.53 -7.47
CA TYR A 248 -5.17 2.66 -6.77
C TYR A 248 -4.46 1.40 -6.27
N LEU A 249 -4.19 1.35 -4.97
CA LEU A 249 -3.65 0.19 -4.28
C LEU A 249 -4.79 -0.71 -3.80
N ASN A 250 -4.70 -2.01 -4.05
CA ASN A 250 -5.57 -2.99 -3.41
C ASN A 250 -5.07 -3.24 -1.98
N GLU A 251 -5.48 -2.36 -1.09
CA GLU A 251 -5.19 -2.41 0.33
C GLU A 251 -5.47 -3.80 0.94
N ARG A 252 -6.55 -4.48 0.55
CA ARG A 252 -6.93 -5.80 1.07
C ARG A 252 -5.94 -6.90 0.69
N ALA A 253 -5.21 -6.74 -0.42
CA ALA A 253 -4.19 -7.69 -0.86
C ALA A 253 -2.85 -7.52 -0.10
N ILE A 254 -2.66 -6.41 0.63
CA ILE A 254 -1.43 -6.11 1.35
C ILE A 254 -1.41 -6.88 2.70
N ARG A 255 -0.32 -7.62 2.94
CA ARG A 255 -0.19 -8.64 4.01
C ARG A 255 -0.41 -8.13 5.44
N THR A 256 0.01 -6.91 5.73
CA THR A 256 -0.01 -6.34 7.10
C THR A 256 -0.13 -4.83 7.05
N ASP A 257 -0.61 -4.22 8.12
CA ASP A 257 -0.71 -2.77 8.26
C ASP A 257 0.63 -2.05 8.09
N ARG A 258 1.74 -2.64 8.57
CA ARG A 258 3.10 -2.11 8.31
C ARG A 258 3.42 -2.01 6.82
N TRP A 259 3.03 -3.02 6.03
CA TRP A 259 3.25 -3.00 4.58
C TRP A 259 2.35 -1.97 3.89
N ARG A 260 1.17 -1.65 4.44
CA ARG A 260 0.32 -0.56 3.96
C ARG A 260 0.96 0.80 4.23
N SER A 261 1.48 0.99 5.45
CA SER A 261 2.24 2.20 5.79
C SER A 261 3.48 2.35 4.92
N PHE A 262 4.24 1.29 4.68
CA PHE A 262 5.40 1.33 3.78
C PHE A 262 5.00 1.58 2.33
N ALA A 263 3.87 1.03 1.87
CA ALA A 263 3.34 1.32 0.54
C ALA A 263 3.03 2.81 0.39
N SER A 264 2.43 3.44 1.41
CA SER A 264 2.22 4.89 1.45
C SER A 264 3.52 5.68 1.57
N ALA A 265 4.53 5.19 2.28
CA ALA A 265 5.85 5.85 2.34
C ALA A 265 6.65 5.72 1.03
N GLY A 266 6.27 4.80 0.13
CA GLY A 266 7.01 4.49 -1.09
C GLY A 266 7.20 5.70 -2.02
N GLY A 267 6.16 6.51 -2.22
CA GLY A 267 6.24 7.72 -3.03
C GLY A 267 7.16 8.79 -2.44
N PRO A 268 6.94 9.24 -1.19
CA PRO A 268 7.82 10.18 -0.51
C PRO A 268 9.29 9.74 -0.51
N LEU A 269 9.56 8.45 -0.27
CA LEU A 269 10.91 7.90 -0.38
C LEU A 269 11.48 7.99 -1.80
N GLY A 270 10.66 7.77 -2.82
CA GLY A 270 11.03 7.99 -4.22
C GLY A 270 11.44 9.44 -4.51
N ASN A 271 10.66 10.41 -4.04
CA ASN A 271 10.98 11.83 -4.17
C ASN A 271 12.27 12.17 -3.43
N LEU A 272 12.48 11.65 -2.22
CA LEU A 272 13.70 11.87 -1.46
C LEU A 272 14.92 11.33 -2.21
N VAL A 273 14.86 10.09 -2.69
CA VAL A 273 15.96 9.50 -3.49
C VAL A 273 16.24 10.35 -4.72
N PHE A 274 15.20 10.77 -5.44
CA PHE A 274 15.37 11.64 -6.60
C PHE A 274 16.00 12.98 -6.22
N ALA A 275 15.51 13.66 -5.17
CA ALA A 275 16.04 14.92 -4.64
C ALA A 275 17.53 14.84 -4.31
N ILE A 276 17.97 13.75 -3.66
CA ILE A 276 19.39 13.53 -3.35
C ILE A 276 20.21 13.30 -4.63
N LEU A 277 19.67 12.57 -5.61
CA LEU A 277 20.37 12.33 -6.88
C LEU A 277 20.58 13.63 -7.68
N ILE A 278 19.55 14.45 -7.81
CA ILE A 278 19.66 15.74 -8.54
C ILE A 278 20.35 16.82 -7.69
N GLY A 279 20.33 16.70 -6.36
CA GLY A 279 21.02 17.59 -5.41
C GLY A 279 22.50 17.24 -5.20
N TRP A 280 22.94 16.05 -5.62
CA TRP A 280 24.32 15.59 -5.49
C TRP A 280 25.39 16.60 -5.95
N PRO A 281 25.22 17.34 -7.06
CA PRO A 281 26.20 18.35 -7.47
C PRO A 281 26.45 19.42 -6.38
N PHE A 282 25.42 19.87 -5.66
CA PHE A 282 25.58 20.85 -4.58
C PHE A 282 26.34 20.26 -3.39
N LEU A 283 26.10 18.99 -3.06
CA LEU A 283 26.89 18.28 -2.05
C LEU A 283 28.36 18.16 -2.47
N ALA A 284 28.63 17.80 -3.72
CA ALA A 284 29.97 17.59 -4.25
C ALA A 284 30.80 18.90 -4.31
N PHE A 285 30.16 20.03 -4.61
CA PHE A 285 30.81 21.33 -4.74
C PHE A 285 30.53 22.29 -3.57
N GLN A 286 30.01 21.77 -2.45
CA GLN A 286 29.72 22.56 -1.23
C GLN A 286 28.83 23.78 -1.49
N GLY A 287 27.87 23.65 -2.41
CA GLY A 287 26.94 24.71 -2.77
C GLY A 287 27.49 25.77 -3.71
N GLU A 288 28.78 25.72 -4.07
CA GLU A 288 29.40 26.69 -4.97
C GLU A 288 29.39 26.16 -6.42
N PRO A 289 28.71 26.83 -7.37
CA PRO A 289 28.77 26.48 -8.78
C PRO A 289 30.22 26.55 -9.31
N PRO A 290 30.85 25.42 -9.69
CA PRO A 290 32.25 25.42 -10.08
C PRO A 290 32.46 25.90 -11.53
N PHE A 291 31.50 25.65 -12.41
CA PHE A 291 31.52 25.97 -13.85
C PHE A 291 30.11 25.83 -14.44
N GLY A 292 29.93 26.30 -15.68
CA GLY A 292 28.63 26.33 -16.36
C GLY A 292 27.83 27.60 -16.06
N ASP A 293 26.72 27.76 -16.77
CA ASP A 293 25.86 28.95 -16.65
C ASP A 293 25.10 29.00 -15.31
N VAL A 294 24.98 30.20 -14.71
CA VAL A 294 24.29 30.39 -13.43
C VAL A 294 22.80 30.02 -13.49
N HIS A 295 22.16 30.18 -14.66
CA HIS A 295 20.75 29.86 -14.84
C HIS A 295 20.50 28.35 -14.74
N PHE A 296 21.45 27.51 -15.18
CA PHE A 296 21.40 26.07 -14.96
C PHE A 296 21.37 25.75 -13.46
N TRP A 297 22.31 26.32 -12.71
CA TRP A 297 22.44 26.09 -11.28
C TRP A 297 21.21 26.57 -10.51
N GLY A 298 20.65 27.72 -10.91
CA GLY A 298 19.40 28.20 -10.34
C GLY A 298 18.22 27.29 -10.63
N ALA A 299 18.02 26.88 -11.89
CA ALA A 299 16.93 25.99 -12.27
C ALA A 299 17.04 24.61 -11.60
N LEU A 300 18.26 24.07 -11.47
CA LEU A 300 18.51 22.82 -10.75
C LEU A 300 18.25 22.97 -9.24
N ALA A 301 18.72 24.05 -8.62
CA ALA A 301 18.46 24.35 -7.20
C ALA A 301 16.96 24.48 -6.92
N PHE A 302 16.23 25.17 -7.80
CA PHE A 302 14.79 25.29 -7.72
C PHE A 302 14.09 23.94 -7.89
N LEU A 303 14.52 23.08 -8.82
CA LEU A 303 13.99 21.72 -8.94
C LEU A 303 14.21 20.90 -7.66
N VAL A 304 15.41 20.95 -7.05
CA VAL A 304 15.70 20.28 -5.78
C VAL A 304 14.79 20.80 -4.66
N PHE A 305 14.64 22.13 -4.56
CA PHE A 305 13.73 22.77 -3.61
C PHE A 305 12.28 22.29 -3.78
N LEU A 306 11.80 22.17 -5.01
CA LEU A 306 10.47 21.64 -5.29
C LEU A 306 10.35 20.19 -4.83
N GLN A 307 11.39 19.34 -5.00
CA GLN A 307 11.34 17.95 -4.52
C GLN A 307 11.22 17.87 -3.00
N PHE A 308 11.96 18.70 -2.27
CA PHE A 308 11.82 18.77 -0.80
C PHE A 308 10.47 19.34 -0.38
N THR A 309 9.94 20.34 -1.09
CA THR A 309 8.57 20.83 -0.88
C THR A 309 7.55 19.69 -1.05
N ALA A 310 7.66 18.92 -2.13
CA ALA A 310 6.81 17.77 -2.41
C ALA A 310 6.93 16.70 -1.31
N LEU A 311 8.15 16.41 -0.86
CA LEU A 311 8.41 15.46 0.22
C LEU A 311 7.73 15.90 1.51
N VAL A 312 7.93 17.16 1.93
CA VAL A 312 7.36 17.69 3.17
C VAL A 312 5.84 17.66 3.11
N LEU A 313 5.23 18.14 2.02
CA LEU A 313 3.77 18.10 1.83
C LEU A 313 3.24 16.67 1.92
N ASN A 314 3.87 15.72 1.21
CA ASN A 314 3.41 14.34 1.22
C ASN A 314 3.63 13.64 2.56
N LEU A 315 4.46 14.15 3.46
CA LEU A 315 4.60 13.60 4.82
C LEU A 315 3.62 14.20 5.83
N ILE A 316 2.86 15.23 5.46
CA ILE A 316 1.82 15.81 6.33
C ILE A 316 0.74 14.74 6.58
N PRO A 317 0.35 14.47 7.84
CA PRO A 317 -0.62 13.43 8.19
C PRO A 317 -2.08 13.87 7.94
N ILE A 318 -2.35 14.46 6.78
CA ILE A 318 -3.65 15.02 6.40
C ILE A 318 -4.07 14.44 5.04
N PRO A 319 -5.29 13.92 4.86
CA PRO A 319 -5.78 13.51 3.54
C PRO A 319 -5.78 14.69 2.55
N PRO A 320 -5.38 14.49 1.27
CA PRO A 320 -5.07 13.23 0.61
C PRO A 320 -3.58 12.83 0.63
N PHE A 321 -2.73 13.50 1.41
CA PHE A 321 -1.27 13.25 1.40
C PHE A 321 -0.89 11.86 1.93
N ASP A 322 0.26 11.36 1.48
CA ASP A 322 0.77 10.04 1.85
C ASP A 322 1.04 9.88 3.34
N GLY A 323 1.36 10.97 4.04
CA GLY A 323 1.60 10.98 5.48
C GLY A 323 0.37 10.49 6.23
N PHE A 324 -0.83 10.81 5.72
CA PHE A 324 -2.06 10.24 6.24
C PHE A 324 -2.12 8.73 5.94
N GLY A 325 -1.81 8.28 4.73
CA GLY A 325 -1.77 6.86 4.39
C GLY A 325 -0.73 6.05 5.16
N ILE A 326 0.36 6.69 5.64
CA ILE A 326 1.35 6.07 6.54
C ILE A 326 0.69 5.75 7.89
N ILE A 327 -0.04 6.70 8.48
CA ILE A 327 -0.65 6.53 9.79
C ILE A 327 -2.02 5.84 9.74
N ALA A 328 -2.73 5.92 8.61
CA ALA A 328 -4.10 5.47 8.45
C ALA A 328 -4.31 4.02 8.90
N PRO A 329 -3.45 3.03 8.56
CA PRO A 329 -3.57 1.65 9.01
C PRO A 329 -3.65 1.46 10.54
N TRP A 330 -3.20 2.45 11.31
CA TRP A 330 -3.17 2.44 12.78
C TRP A 330 -4.30 3.25 13.41
N LEU A 331 -5.06 4.01 12.63
CA LEU A 331 -6.19 4.80 13.09
C LEU A 331 -7.46 3.94 13.21
N SER A 332 -8.34 4.34 14.13
CA SER A 332 -9.68 3.77 14.29
C SER A 332 -10.51 3.95 13.02
N ILE A 333 -11.49 3.08 12.82
CA ILE A 333 -12.37 3.13 11.64
C ILE A 333 -13.12 4.47 11.54
N ASP A 334 -13.54 5.03 12.67
CA ASP A 334 -14.26 6.31 12.74
C ASP A 334 -13.41 7.48 12.24
N LEU A 335 -12.12 7.50 12.60
CA LEU A 335 -11.18 8.53 12.12
C LEU A 335 -10.96 8.42 10.61
N ARG A 336 -10.90 7.21 10.06
CA ARG A 336 -10.80 7.01 8.60
C ARG A 336 -12.07 7.44 7.87
N ILE A 337 -13.23 7.15 8.44
CA ILE A 337 -14.52 7.60 7.89
C ILE A 337 -14.60 9.12 7.93
N LEU A 338 -14.22 9.75 9.06
CA LEU A 338 -14.18 11.21 9.17
C LEU A 338 -13.24 11.82 8.14
N ALA A 339 -12.02 11.29 8.00
CA ALA A 339 -11.06 11.70 6.98
C ALA A 339 -11.65 11.61 5.57
N SER A 340 -12.35 10.51 5.24
CA SER A 340 -13.01 10.37 3.94
C SER A 340 -14.15 11.37 3.72
N ARG A 341 -14.88 11.75 4.78
CA ARG A 341 -15.97 12.74 4.72
C ARG A 341 -15.47 14.17 4.55
N LEU A 342 -14.33 14.50 5.16
CA LEU A 342 -13.71 15.81 5.03
C LEU A 342 -13.23 16.08 3.59
N GLY A 343 -12.92 15.02 2.82
CA GLY A 343 -12.58 15.12 1.42
C GLY A 343 -11.40 16.07 1.18
N MET A 344 -11.59 17.07 0.31
CA MET A 344 -10.56 18.06 -0.04
C MET A 344 -10.45 19.24 0.94
N LEU A 345 -11.35 19.37 1.92
CA LEU A 345 -11.36 20.54 2.83
C LEU A 345 -10.03 20.73 3.58
N PRO A 346 -9.39 19.69 4.16
CA PRO A 346 -8.12 19.85 4.86
C PRO A 346 -6.99 20.33 3.94
N LEU A 347 -6.99 19.87 2.68
CA LEU A 347 -6.05 20.33 1.65
C LEU A 347 -6.25 21.82 1.37
N LEU A 348 -7.48 22.27 1.11
CA LEU A 348 -7.80 23.67 0.85
C LEU A 348 -7.43 24.58 2.04
N LEU A 349 -7.69 24.12 3.26
CA LEU A 349 -7.31 24.85 4.48
C LEU A 349 -5.79 24.96 4.60
N LEU A 350 -5.04 23.88 4.35
CA LEU A 350 -3.58 23.92 4.37
C LEU A 350 -3.04 24.94 3.36
N PHE A 351 -3.55 24.93 2.12
CA PHE A 351 -3.15 25.92 1.12
C PHE A 351 -3.44 27.35 1.55
N TYR A 352 -4.63 27.59 2.11
CA TYR A 352 -4.98 28.91 2.62
C TYR A 352 -3.99 29.35 3.72
N LEU A 353 -3.61 28.47 4.64
CA LEU A 353 -2.64 28.76 5.70
C LEU A 353 -1.22 29.01 5.16
N LEU A 354 -0.81 28.29 4.11
CA LEU A 354 0.48 28.51 3.44
C LEU A 354 0.48 29.83 2.64
N TRP A 355 -0.63 30.17 1.99
CA TRP A 355 -0.77 31.38 1.18
C TRP A 355 -0.79 32.66 2.03
N GLN A 356 -1.42 32.64 3.21
CA GLN A 356 -1.58 33.82 4.06
C GLN A 356 -0.24 34.42 4.55
N GLY A 357 0.87 33.67 4.47
CA GLY A 357 2.17 34.12 4.97
C GLY A 357 2.26 34.16 6.51
N GLY A 358 1.37 33.48 7.22
CA GLY A 358 1.36 33.42 8.69
C GLY A 358 2.43 32.48 9.26
N PRO A 359 2.41 32.23 10.59
CA PRO A 359 3.38 31.38 11.27
C PRO A 359 3.49 29.95 10.72
N VAL A 360 2.37 29.39 10.24
CA VAL A 360 2.33 28.06 9.61
C VAL A 360 3.14 28.06 8.31
N SER A 361 2.93 29.06 7.45
CA SER A 361 3.68 29.25 6.22
C SER A 361 5.17 29.42 6.50
N ALA A 362 5.53 30.31 7.43
CA ALA A 362 6.93 30.54 7.82
C ALA A 362 7.59 29.26 8.34
N THR A 363 6.91 28.50 9.20
CA THR A 363 7.43 27.22 9.73
C THR A 363 7.64 26.21 8.61
N PHE A 364 6.68 26.09 7.69
CA PHE A 364 6.77 25.19 6.55
C PHE A 364 7.96 25.54 5.65
N TRP A 365 8.07 26.79 5.21
CA TRP A 365 9.15 27.22 4.33
C TRP A 365 10.52 27.13 5.00
N ASN A 366 10.65 27.53 6.26
CA ASN A 366 11.89 27.39 7.02
C ASN A 366 12.33 25.92 7.11
N PHE A 367 11.38 25.00 7.28
CA PHE A 367 11.68 23.58 7.29
C PHE A 367 12.16 23.10 5.92
N VAL A 368 11.47 23.48 4.82
CA VAL A 368 11.91 23.15 3.46
C VAL A 368 13.32 23.69 3.19
N TYR A 369 13.58 24.95 3.51
CA TYR A 369 14.91 25.57 3.34
C TYR A 369 15.97 24.89 4.23
N SER A 370 15.63 24.44 5.44
CA SER A 370 16.57 23.67 6.24
C SER A 370 16.97 22.35 5.57
N LEU A 371 16.03 21.68 4.87
CA LEU A 371 16.32 20.45 4.14
C LEU A 371 17.17 20.68 2.89
N THR A 372 16.92 21.76 2.15
CA THR A 372 17.79 22.14 1.01
C THR A 372 19.19 22.54 1.46
N ASN A 373 19.29 23.22 2.60
CA ASN A 373 20.60 23.56 3.18
C ASN A 373 21.37 22.32 3.66
N LEU A 374 20.71 21.25 4.12
CA LEU A 374 21.37 19.97 4.42
C LEU A 374 22.03 19.32 3.20
N VAL A 375 21.56 19.63 1.99
CA VAL A 375 22.18 19.20 0.74
C VAL A 375 23.06 20.27 0.10
N ASN A 376 23.44 21.30 0.87
CA ASN A 376 24.24 22.44 0.45
C ASN A 376 23.65 23.23 -0.73
N VAL A 377 22.33 23.22 -0.93
CA VAL A 377 21.70 24.04 -1.98
C VAL A 377 21.57 25.47 -1.45
N PRO A 378 22.25 26.47 -2.06
CA PRO A 378 22.16 27.85 -1.61
C PRO A 378 20.79 28.48 -1.89
N ASP A 379 20.26 29.20 -0.91
CA ASP A 379 18.97 29.89 -1.03
C ASP A 379 18.94 30.89 -2.19
N TYR A 380 20.06 31.56 -2.50
CA TYR A 380 20.13 32.51 -3.61
C TYR A 380 19.96 31.84 -4.99
N LEU A 381 20.40 30.58 -5.14
CA LEU A 381 20.20 29.82 -6.38
C LEU A 381 18.76 29.35 -6.51
N VAL A 382 18.12 28.94 -5.41
CA VAL A 382 16.68 28.64 -5.40
C VAL A 382 15.89 29.87 -5.85
N TYR A 383 16.20 31.04 -5.29
CA TYR A 383 15.56 32.30 -5.68
C TYR A 383 15.81 32.66 -7.14
N LEU A 384 17.05 32.54 -7.62
CA LEU A 384 17.40 32.79 -9.02
C LEU A 384 16.67 31.83 -9.96
N GLY A 385 16.53 30.56 -9.59
CA GLY A 385 15.74 29.58 -10.34
C GLY A 385 14.26 29.93 -10.38
N GLN A 386 13.69 30.38 -9.25
CA GLN A 386 12.29 30.81 -9.18
C GLN A 386 12.03 32.03 -10.07
N GLN A 387 12.93 33.01 -10.11
CA GLN A 387 12.82 34.21 -10.95
C GLN A 387 12.84 33.91 -12.46
N GLN A 388 13.35 32.74 -12.87
CA GLN A 388 13.31 32.34 -14.28
C GLN A 388 11.89 31.95 -14.73
N PHE A 389 10.94 31.78 -13.81
CA PHE A 389 9.54 31.54 -14.10
C PHE A 389 8.75 32.84 -13.90
N PRO A 390 7.82 33.18 -14.81
CA PRO A 390 7.01 34.39 -14.64
C PRO A 390 6.17 34.29 -13.36
N HIS A 391 6.17 35.35 -12.56
CA HIS A 391 5.15 35.56 -11.53
C HIS A 391 3.84 35.88 -12.25
N LEU A 392 2.97 34.88 -12.45
CA LEU A 392 1.62 35.08 -13.01
C LEU A 392 0.64 35.59 -11.96
#